data_AF-A0A5E4NEZ8-F1
#
_entry.id   AF-A0A5E4NEZ8-F1
#
_cell.length_a   1.000
_cell.length_b   1.000
_cell.length_c   1.000
_cell.angle_alpha   90.00
_cell.angle_beta   90.00
_cell.angle_gamma   90.00
#
_symmetry.space_group_name_H-M   'P 1'
#
loop_
_entity.id
_entity.type
_entity.pdbx_description
1 polymer ?
#
loop_
_entity_poly.entity_id
_entity_poly.type
_entity_poly.pdbx_seq_one_letter_code
_entity_poly.pdbx_strand_id
1 'polypeptide(L)' 'HEGSMLLKDNLDKLPLLLAGDFNVNFARDNSLQLITFLQEKFSLPINNDLREATTRYGTAIDGVFT' A
#
# COMPACT_ATOMS: atom_id res chain seq x y z
N HIS A 1 10.39 12.38 7.05
CA HIS A 1 11.07 13.69 6.93
C HIS A 1 12.52 13.61 7.39
N GLU A 2 12.84 12.96 8.52
CA GLU A 2 14.23 12.89 9.02
C GLU A 2 15.20 12.10 8.13
N GLY A 3 14.74 11.02 7.49
CA GLY A 3 15.60 10.20 6.62
C GLY A 3 16.01 10.83 5.28
N SER A 4 15.17 11.68 4.67
CA SER A 4 15.49 12.35 3.39
C SER A 4 16.45 13.53 3.57
N MET A 5 16.42 14.19 4.73
CA MET A 5 17.35 15.28 5.07
C MET A 5 18.82 14.84 5.08
N LEU A 6 19.09 13.55 5.34
CA LEU A 6 20.44 12.98 5.33
C LEU A 6 21.05 12.88 3.93
N LEU A 7 20.22 12.84 2.87
CA LEU A 7 20.65 12.63 1.49
C LEU A 7 20.63 13.90 0.64
N LYS A 8 20.25 15.06 1.20
CA LYS A 8 20.19 16.39 0.54
C LYS A 8 19.38 16.49 -0.76
N ASP A 9 18.69 15.43 -1.15
CA ASP A 9 17.78 15.42 -2.30
C ASP A 9 16.31 15.50 -1.84
N ASN A 10 15.45 16.07 -2.70
CA ASN A 10 14.00 16.12 -2.51
C ASN A 10 13.35 14.73 -2.66
N LEU A 11 13.96 13.67 -2.11
CA LEU A 11 13.48 12.29 -2.20
C LEU A 11 12.10 12.13 -1.56
N ASP A 12 11.75 13.00 -0.62
CA ASP A 12 10.43 13.12 -0.01
C ASP A 12 9.34 13.63 -0.97
N LYS A 13 9.73 14.15 -2.14
CA LYS A 13 8.81 14.63 -3.18
C LYS A 13 8.71 13.71 -4.38
N LEU A 14 9.41 12.58 -4.38
CA LEU A 14 9.32 11.61 -5.45
C LEU A 14 7.94 10.93 -5.40
N PRO A 15 7.28 10.72 -6.55
CA PRO A 15 6.07 9.90 -6.60
C PRO A 15 6.39 8.50 -6.09
N LEU A 16 5.56 7.99 -5.18
CA LEU A 16 5.76 6.72 -4.50
C LEU A 16 4.76 5.69 -5.04
N LEU A 17 5.27 4.55 -5.50
CA LEU A 17 4.49 3.36 -5.83
C LEU A 17 4.82 2.29 -4.80
N LEU A 18 3.81 1.77 -4.12
CA LEU A 18 3.97 0.65 -3.20
C LEU A 18 3.20 -0.55 -3.74
N ALA A 19 3.91 -1.61 -4.11
CA ALA A 19 3.30 -2.81 -4.68
C ALA A 19 3.98 -4.09 -4.16
N GLY A 20 3.20 -5.16 -4.00
CA GLY A 20 3.71 -6.48 -3.64
C GLY A 20 2.72 -7.33 -2.85
N ASP A 21 3.23 -8.42 -2.30
CA ASP A 21 2.50 -9.32 -1.39
C ASP A 21 2.57 -8.77 0.04
N PHE A 22 1.42 -8.43 0.61
CA PHE A 22 1.30 -7.89 1.97
C PHE A 22 1.01 -8.96 3.01
N ASN A 23 0.70 -10.19 2.59
CA ASN A 23 0.22 -11.28 3.43
C ASN A 23 -0.98 -10.89 4.32
N VAL A 24 -1.74 -9.87 3.90
CA VAL A 24 -2.97 -9.37 4.51
C VAL A 24 -4.08 -9.53 3.48
N ASN A 25 -5.17 -10.19 3.85
CA ASN A 25 -6.28 -10.38 2.92
C ASN A 25 -7.14 -9.11 2.82
N PHE A 26 -6.99 -8.38 1.72
CA PHE A 26 -7.69 -7.12 1.45
C PHE A 26 -9.21 -7.26 1.30
N ALA A 27 -9.71 -8.48 1.08
CA ALA A 27 -11.15 -8.77 1.07
C ALA A 27 -11.77 -8.84 2.48
N ARG A 28 -11.00 -8.58 3.55
CA ARG A 28 -11.42 -8.74 4.95
C ARG A 28 -11.30 -7.42 5.73
N ASP A 29 -12.16 -7.24 6.72
CA ASP A 29 -12.23 -6.00 7.53
C ASP A 29 -10.93 -5.67 8.28
N ASN A 30 -10.13 -6.69 8.64
CA ASN A 30 -8.85 -6.47 9.32
C ASN A 30 -7.81 -5.76 8.43
N SER A 31 -8.00 -5.74 7.11
CA SER A 31 -7.15 -4.99 6.18
C SER A 31 -7.42 -3.49 6.16
N LEU A 32 -8.60 -3.05 6.64
CA LEU A 32 -9.00 -1.64 6.61
C LEU A 32 -8.01 -0.74 7.33
N GLN A 33 -7.45 -1.20 8.46
CA GLN A 33 -6.47 -0.41 9.21
C GLN A 33 -5.23 -0.07 8.36
N LEU A 34 -4.74 -1.03 7.58
CA LEU A 34 -3.59 -0.83 6.70
C LEU A 34 -3.95 0.08 5.51
N ILE A 35 -5.10 -0.16 4.87
CA ILE A 35 -5.58 0.64 3.74
C ILE A 35 -5.75 2.10 4.16
N THR A 36 -6.47 2.34 5.27
CA THR A 36 -6.70 3.69 5.81
C THR A 36 -5.39 4.36 6.20
N PHE A 37 -4.46 3.63 6.83
CA PHE A 37 -3.16 4.19 7.20
C PHE A 37 -2.36 4.65 5.97
N LEU A 38 -2.27 3.83 4.93
CA LEU A 38 -1.54 4.17 3.69
C LEU A 38 -2.20 5.35 2.96
N GLN A 39 -3.53 5.37 2.90
CA GLN A 39 -4.27 6.46 2.29
C GLN A 39 -4.11 7.77 3.08
N GLU A 40 -4.31 7.76 4.40
CA GLU A 40 -4.34 9.00 5.20
C GLU A 40 -2.95 9.55 5.52
N LYS A 41 -1.95 8.67 5.74
CA LYS A 41 -0.60 9.10 6.13
C LYS A 41 0.33 9.31 4.95
N PHE A 42 0.14 8.57 3.87
CA PHE A 42 1.02 8.61 2.71
C PHE A 42 0.32 9.08 1.44
N SER A 43 -0.98 9.37 1.49
CA SER A 43 -1.78 9.71 0.30
C SER A 43 -1.71 8.62 -0.79
N LEU A 44 -1.58 7.36 -0.36
CA LEU A 44 -1.48 6.18 -1.22
C LEU A 44 -2.78 5.38 -1.13
N PRO A 45 -3.83 5.71 -1.90
CA PRO A 45 -5.00 4.84 -2.04
C PRO A 45 -4.64 3.52 -2.74
N ILE A 46 -5.37 2.46 -2.40
CA ILE A 46 -5.25 1.18 -3.08
C ILE A 46 -5.88 1.27 -4.49
N ASN A 47 -5.19 0.70 -5.49
CA ASN A 47 -5.60 0.70 -6.90
C ASN A 47 -6.08 -0.69 -7.38
N ASN A 48 -6.27 -1.63 -6.45
CA ASN A 48 -6.70 -2.99 -6.74
C ASN A 48 -8.21 -3.13 -6.53
N ASP A 49 -8.87 -4.04 -7.24
CA ASP A 49 -10.16 -4.56 -6.78
C ASP A 49 -9.91 -5.53 -5.62
N LEU A 50 -10.33 -5.13 -4.41
CA LEU A 50 -10.13 -5.91 -3.18
C LEU A 50 -10.87 -7.25 -3.19
N ARG A 51 -11.79 -7.47 -4.15
CA ARG A 51 -12.57 -8.70 -4.31
C ARG A 51 -11.93 -9.66 -5.31
N GLU A 52 -10.94 -9.22 -6.07
CA GLU A 52 -10.22 -10.06 -7.01
C GLU A 52 -9.15 -10.86 -6.26
N ALA A 53 -9.28 -12.19 -6.28
CA ALA A 53 -8.29 -13.06 -5.65
C ALA A 53 -6.99 -13.05 -6.44
N THR A 54 -5.87 -12.86 -5.73
CA THR A 54 -4.53 -12.86 -6.30
C THR A 54 -3.80 -14.19 -6.07
N THR A 55 -4.36 -15.07 -5.23
CA THR A 55 -3.84 -16.41 -4.95
C THR A 55 -4.75 -17.54 -5.44
N ARG A 56 -4.17 -18.72 -5.58
CA ARG A 56 -4.89 -19.96 -5.95
C ARG A 56 -5.99 -20.37 -4.97
N TYR A 57 -5.92 -19.91 -3.71
CA TYR A 57 -6.86 -20.25 -2.65
C TYR A 57 -7.92 -19.17 -2.39
N GLY A 58 -8.03 -18.17 -3.28
CA GLY A 58 -9.09 -17.18 -3.21
C GLY A 58 -8.82 -16.01 -2.26
N THR A 59 -7.57 -15.75 -1.89
CA THR A 59 -7.20 -14.58 -1.08
C THR A 59 -6.70 -13.44 -1.97
N ALA A 60 -7.01 -12.20 -1.59
CA ALA A 60 -6.51 -10.99 -2.22
C ALA A 60 -5.40 -10.41 -1.33
N ILE A 61 -4.15 -10.81 -1.54
CA ILE A 61 -3.01 -10.40 -0.66
C ILE A 61 -1.97 -9.54 -1.38
N ASP A 62 -2.00 -9.52 -2.71
CA ASP A 62 -1.20 -8.57 -3.49
C ASP A 62 -1.93 -7.23 -3.56
N GLY A 63 -1.19 -6.15 -3.31
CA GLY A 63 -1.68 -4.78 -3.27
C GLY A 63 -0.84 -3.87 -4.16
N VAL A 64 -1.47 -2.86 -4.77
CA VAL A 64 -0.81 -1.73 -5.44
C VAL A 64 -1.42 -0.45 -4.88
N PHE A 65 -0.58 0.46 -4.40
CA PHE A 65 -0.97 1.75 -3.87
C PHE A 65 -0.19 2.87 -4.57
N THR A 66 -0.91 3.93 -4.97
CA THR A 66 -0.40 5.04 -5.81
C THR A 66 -1.07 6.35 -5.47
#